data_AF-A0A835WEP9-F1
#
_entry.id   AF-A0A835WEP9-F1
#
_cell.length_a   1.000
_cell.length_b   1.000
_cell.length_c   1.000
_cell.angle_alpha   90.00
_cell.angle_beta   90.00
_cell.angle_gamma   90.00
#
_symmetry.space_group_name_H-M   'P 1'
#
loop_
_entity.id
_entity.type
_entity.pdbx_description
1 polymer ?
#
loop_
_entity_poly.entity_id
_entity_poly.type
_entity_poly.pdbx_seq_one_letter_code
_entity_poly.pdbx_strand_id
1 'polypeptide(L)'
;MHCYNLASAGFSFNNRTCGVFAGYTNGLLTQDWMFEEGLILEPFLCYQATPNFVQICATYASAEVAQEAADYIAANDFALVELMWDYMRLRRYLCGGQGSLQFSSESDCISPLLYNSRACALDQTPFPFCECDKTPGSMPFGIDYYYSEPANSKFCFTVLAVPANDPTSSCGKITTVKKVEFYIQDAVRRQIKSVVDKSGKTLRTSWGASGDNTFKVTPLSWTLPQLTAAPQLICIITTGAELSDLCVGGGCTASVFDDAQKCCPTSTSQLEPVVPDDAFKPFA
;
A
#
# COMPACT_ATOMS: atom_id res chain seq x y z
N MET A 1 21.52 -22.08 -8.27
CA MET A 1 20.76 -21.04 -7.53
C MET A 1 19.47 -20.72 -8.28
N HIS A 2 18.36 -20.41 -7.59
CA HIS A 2 17.08 -20.09 -8.24
C HIS A 2 16.55 -18.74 -7.79
N CYS A 3 16.06 -17.95 -8.74
CA CYS A 3 15.67 -16.56 -8.50
C CYS A 3 14.25 -16.26 -8.98
N TYR A 4 13.58 -15.39 -8.24
CA TYR A 4 12.26 -14.86 -8.51
C TYR A 4 12.38 -13.37 -8.78
N ASN A 5 11.86 -12.94 -9.93
CA ASN A 5 11.84 -11.54 -10.32
C ASN A 5 10.43 -10.99 -10.19
N LEU A 6 10.31 -9.87 -9.50
CA LEU A 6 9.08 -9.10 -9.38
C LEU A 6 9.26 -7.79 -10.11
N ALA A 7 8.51 -7.60 -11.18
CA ALA A 7 8.48 -6.35 -11.94
C ALA A 7 7.06 -5.77 -11.95
N SER A 8 6.95 -4.45 -11.92
CA SER A 8 5.67 -3.73 -11.97
C SER A 8 5.84 -2.41 -12.70
N ALA A 9 4.91 -2.11 -13.61
CA ALA A 9 4.84 -0.80 -14.26
C ALA A 9 4.18 0.21 -13.30
N GLY A 10 4.87 1.31 -12.99
CA GLY A 10 4.34 2.39 -12.14
C GLY A 10 4.65 2.24 -10.65
N PHE A 11 5.47 1.26 -10.26
CA PHE A 11 6.00 1.15 -8.90
C PHE A 11 7.53 1.16 -8.91
N SER A 12 8.14 2.06 -8.12
CA SER A 12 9.59 2.08 -7.93
C SER A 12 10.00 1.13 -6.81
N PHE A 13 10.68 0.03 -7.14
CA PHE A 13 11.24 -0.85 -6.12
C PHE A 13 12.57 -0.34 -5.55
N ASN A 14 12.94 -0.87 -4.39
CA ASN A 14 14.22 -0.60 -3.73
C ASN A 14 14.64 -1.80 -2.84
N ASN A 15 15.82 -1.72 -2.22
CA ASN A 15 16.35 -2.78 -1.35
C ASN A 15 15.41 -3.16 -0.20
N ARG A 16 14.64 -2.21 0.32
CA ARG A 16 13.66 -2.50 1.38
C ARG A 16 12.53 -3.35 0.83
N THR A 17 11.95 -2.99 -0.32
CA THR A 17 10.90 -3.79 -0.96
C THR A 17 11.40 -5.20 -1.29
N CYS A 18 12.63 -5.31 -1.79
CA CYS A 18 13.27 -6.58 -2.09
C CYS A 18 13.46 -7.46 -0.84
N GLY A 19 13.87 -6.87 0.30
CA GLY A 19 13.99 -7.60 1.56
C GLY A 19 12.65 -8.06 2.13
N VAL A 20 11.59 -7.25 2.00
CA VAL A 20 10.23 -7.64 2.40
C VAL A 20 9.72 -8.76 1.50
N PHE A 21 9.96 -8.69 0.19
CA PHE A 21 9.64 -9.76 -0.76
C PHE A 21 10.31 -11.07 -0.35
N ALA A 22 11.62 -11.05 -0.10
CA ALA A 22 12.37 -12.22 0.35
C ALA A 22 11.82 -12.80 1.67
N GLY A 23 11.57 -11.95 2.67
CA GLY A 23 11.03 -12.37 3.97
C GLY A 23 9.65 -13.03 3.86
N TYR A 24 8.78 -12.49 3.00
CA TYR A 24 7.45 -13.05 2.77
C TYR A 24 7.50 -14.39 2.04
N THR A 25 8.32 -14.51 0.98
CA THR A 25 8.52 -15.77 0.26
C THR A 25 9.10 -16.85 1.17
N ASN A 26 10.03 -16.50 2.05
CA ASN A 26 10.49 -17.40 3.10
C ASN A 26 9.34 -17.82 4.01
N GLY A 27 8.58 -16.87 4.57
CA GLY A 27 7.46 -17.16 5.48
C GLY A 27 6.44 -18.15 4.89
N LEU A 28 6.06 -17.95 3.63
CA LEU A 28 5.16 -18.86 2.90
C LEU A 28 5.74 -20.26 2.75
N LEU A 29 6.95 -20.36 2.19
CA LEU A 29 7.56 -21.66 1.92
C LEU A 29 7.97 -22.38 3.20
N THR A 30 8.21 -21.65 4.30
CA THR A 30 8.47 -22.21 5.63
C THR A 30 7.21 -22.74 6.32
N GLN A 31 6.02 -22.29 5.94
CA GLN A 31 4.77 -22.83 6.50
C GLN A 31 4.38 -24.17 5.85
N ASP A 32 4.96 -24.50 4.71
CA ASP A 32 4.80 -25.79 4.05
C ASP A 32 6.01 -26.70 4.28
N TRP A 33 5.77 -28.00 4.15
CA TRP A 33 6.67 -29.15 4.30
C TRP A 33 8.07 -29.01 3.65
N MET A 34 8.28 -28.03 2.76
CA MET A 34 9.52 -27.85 1.99
C MET A 34 10.73 -27.45 2.85
N PHE A 35 10.55 -26.65 3.91
CA PHE A 35 11.66 -26.32 4.83
C PHE A 35 11.91 -27.43 5.85
N GLU A 36 10.85 -28.10 6.33
CA GLU A 36 10.98 -29.18 7.32
C GLU A 36 11.72 -30.41 6.77
N GLU A 37 11.64 -30.64 5.46
CA GLU A 37 12.38 -31.70 4.77
C GLU A 37 13.80 -31.31 4.32
N GLY A 38 14.28 -30.10 4.64
CA GLY A 38 15.65 -29.66 4.31
C GLY A 38 15.89 -29.42 2.82
N LEU A 39 14.81 -29.14 2.06
CA LEU A 39 14.84 -29.01 0.62
C LEU A 39 15.31 -27.62 0.15
N ILE A 40 15.26 -26.63 1.04
CA ILE A 40 15.86 -25.29 0.85
C ILE A 40 17.14 -25.22 1.70
N LEU A 41 18.29 -25.13 1.04
CA LEU A 41 19.62 -25.06 1.66
C LEU A 41 19.93 -23.64 2.14
N GLU A 42 19.48 -22.63 1.39
CA GLU A 42 19.61 -21.22 1.76
C GLU A 42 18.29 -20.49 1.48
N PRO A 43 17.80 -19.67 2.42
CA PRO A 43 16.55 -18.95 2.27
C PRO A 43 16.62 -17.90 1.16
N PHE A 44 15.46 -17.39 0.77
CA PHE A 44 15.37 -16.25 -0.12
C PHE A 44 16.08 -15.04 0.47
N LEU A 45 16.99 -14.47 -0.30
CA LEU A 45 17.66 -13.21 -0.01
C LEU A 45 17.44 -12.24 -1.17
N CYS A 46 17.44 -10.95 -0.85
CA CYS A 46 17.46 -9.91 -1.89
C CYS A 46 18.77 -10.00 -2.68
N TYR A 47 18.67 -10.31 -3.96
CA TYR A 47 19.81 -10.40 -4.86
C TYR A 47 20.01 -9.12 -5.66
N GLN A 48 18.92 -8.57 -6.20
CA GLN A 48 18.96 -7.33 -6.97
C GLN A 48 17.72 -6.48 -6.71
N ALA A 49 17.89 -5.17 -6.60
CA ALA A 49 16.78 -4.23 -6.58
C ALA A 49 17.09 -3.06 -7.49
N THR A 50 16.22 -2.82 -8.45
CA THR A 50 16.22 -1.62 -9.30
C THR A 50 14.87 -0.91 -9.14
N PRO A 51 14.72 0.33 -9.60
CA PRO A 51 13.42 0.97 -9.63
C PRO A 51 12.35 0.15 -10.37
N ASN A 52 12.70 -0.68 -11.34
CA ASN A 52 11.72 -1.35 -12.20
C ASN A 52 11.47 -2.82 -11.83
N PHE A 53 12.36 -3.43 -11.04
CA PHE A 53 12.18 -4.80 -10.58
C PHE A 53 13.01 -5.11 -9.33
N VAL A 54 12.59 -6.12 -8.57
CA VAL A 54 13.39 -6.77 -7.55
C VAL A 54 13.57 -8.25 -7.88
N GLN A 55 14.71 -8.80 -7.48
CA GLN A 55 15.06 -10.20 -7.62
C GLN A 55 15.43 -10.74 -6.24
N ILE A 56 14.82 -11.84 -5.87
CA ILE A 56 15.18 -12.63 -4.68
C ILE A 56 15.68 -13.99 -5.13
N CYS A 57 16.66 -14.56 -4.45
CA CYS A 57 17.23 -15.85 -4.81
C CYS A 57 17.37 -16.75 -3.59
N ALA A 58 17.19 -18.06 -3.80
CA ALA A 58 17.41 -19.11 -2.81
C ALA A 58 18.25 -20.25 -3.41
N THR A 59 18.76 -21.10 -2.53
CA THR A 59 19.49 -22.31 -2.91
C THR A 59 18.67 -23.53 -2.50
N TYR A 60 18.34 -24.38 -3.47
CA TYR A 60 17.59 -25.63 -3.27
C TYR A 60 18.52 -26.83 -3.23
N ALA A 61 18.07 -27.91 -2.59
CA ALA A 61 18.80 -29.17 -2.50
C ALA A 61 18.97 -29.87 -3.86
N SER A 62 18.01 -29.70 -4.78
CA SER A 62 18.09 -30.18 -6.15
C SER A 62 17.26 -29.33 -7.12
N ALA A 63 17.44 -29.57 -8.43
CA ALA A 63 16.67 -28.90 -9.47
C ALA A 63 15.18 -29.34 -9.47
N GLU A 64 14.91 -30.59 -9.11
CA GLU A 64 13.55 -31.14 -9.00
C GLU A 64 12.77 -30.44 -7.89
N VAL A 65 13.39 -30.23 -6.72
CA VAL A 65 12.79 -29.47 -5.62
C VAL A 65 12.51 -28.03 -6.05
N ALA A 66 13.46 -27.41 -6.75
CA ALA A 66 13.28 -26.04 -7.21
C ALA A 66 12.12 -25.92 -8.20
N GLN A 67 11.93 -26.94 -9.06
CA GLN A 67 10.79 -26.99 -9.97
C GLN A 67 9.49 -27.21 -9.23
N GLU A 68 9.45 -28.08 -8.22
CA GLU A 68 8.26 -28.30 -7.39
C GLU A 68 7.85 -27.04 -6.61
N ALA A 69 8.82 -26.28 -6.10
CA ALA A 69 8.57 -24.99 -5.47
C ALA A 69 8.03 -23.97 -6.49
N ALA A 70 8.59 -23.95 -7.70
CA ALA A 70 8.11 -23.10 -8.77
C ALA A 70 6.67 -23.47 -9.20
N ASP A 71 6.36 -24.76 -9.30
CA ASP A 71 5.03 -25.27 -9.65
C ASP A 71 4.02 -24.99 -8.54
N TYR A 72 4.41 -25.09 -7.26
CA TYR A 72 3.56 -24.73 -6.13
C TYR A 72 3.23 -23.25 -6.12
N ILE A 73 4.23 -22.39 -6.35
CA ILE A 73 4.01 -20.94 -6.43
C ILE A 73 3.13 -20.64 -7.65
N ALA A 74 3.40 -21.25 -8.81
CA ALA A 74 2.61 -21.11 -10.03
C ALA A 74 1.13 -21.53 -9.81
N ALA A 75 0.89 -22.62 -9.08
CA ALA A 75 -0.45 -23.12 -8.80
C ALA A 75 -1.24 -22.19 -7.84
N ASN A 76 -0.55 -21.49 -6.95
CA ASN A 76 -1.13 -20.56 -5.98
C ASN A 76 -0.98 -19.07 -6.40
N ASP A 77 -0.56 -18.83 -7.64
CA ASP A 77 -0.04 -17.56 -8.18
C ASP A 77 -0.86 -16.33 -7.79
N PHE A 78 -2.18 -16.37 -8.01
CA PHE A 78 -2.99 -15.18 -7.83
C PHE A 78 -3.14 -14.80 -6.34
N ALA A 79 -3.36 -15.80 -5.49
CA ALA A 79 -3.52 -15.57 -4.06
C ALA A 79 -2.21 -15.16 -3.40
N LEU A 80 -1.09 -15.81 -3.77
CA LEU A 80 0.23 -15.48 -3.24
C LEU A 80 0.68 -14.09 -3.64
N VAL A 81 0.50 -13.74 -4.91
CA VAL A 81 0.85 -12.42 -5.41
C VAL A 81 -0.04 -11.36 -4.74
N GLU A 82 -1.36 -11.55 -4.65
CA GLU A 82 -2.24 -10.62 -3.91
C GLU A 82 -1.88 -10.50 -2.43
N LEU A 83 -1.68 -11.62 -1.72
CA LEU A 83 -1.29 -11.63 -0.30
C LEU A 83 0.08 -10.98 -0.09
N MET A 84 1.02 -11.17 -1.01
CA MET A 84 2.32 -10.54 -0.99
C MET A 84 2.20 -9.03 -1.19
N TRP A 85 1.38 -8.58 -2.14
CA TRP A 85 1.11 -7.16 -2.33
C TRP A 85 0.37 -6.54 -1.15
N ASP A 86 -0.53 -7.29 -0.53
CA ASP A 86 -1.21 -6.88 0.69
C ASP A 86 -0.22 -6.77 1.86
N TYR A 87 0.65 -7.77 2.02
CA TYR A 87 1.70 -7.79 3.05
C TYR A 87 2.70 -6.64 2.87
N MET A 88 3.12 -6.37 1.62
CA MET A 88 3.99 -5.26 1.29
C MET A 88 3.31 -3.89 1.36
N ARG A 89 1.98 -3.85 1.56
CA ARG A 89 1.12 -2.67 1.48
C ARG A 89 1.16 -1.94 0.13
N LEU A 90 1.37 -2.71 -0.93
CA LEU A 90 1.63 -2.21 -2.28
C LEU A 90 0.45 -2.41 -3.24
N ARG A 91 -0.64 -3.05 -2.79
CA ARG A 91 -1.84 -3.31 -3.61
C ARG A 91 -2.37 -2.07 -4.32
N ARG A 92 -2.25 -0.88 -3.71
CA ARG A 92 -2.63 0.41 -4.29
C ARG A 92 -1.85 0.83 -5.55
N TYR A 93 -0.60 0.36 -5.70
CA TYR A 93 0.22 0.66 -6.89
C TYR A 93 -0.08 -0.29 -8.06
N LEU A 94 -0.94 -1.29 -7.84
CA LEU A 94 -1.37 -2.27 -8.83
C LEU A 94 -2.81 -2.06 -9.29
N CYS A 95 -3.53 -1.11 -8.72
CA CYS A 95 -4.78 -0.62 -9.29
C CYS A 95 -4.49 0.00 -10.65
N GLY A 96 -4.60 -0.80 -11.72
CA GLY A 96 -4.26 -0.42 -13.10
C GLY A 96 -2.81 -0.71 -13.53
N GLY A 97 -1.99 -1.31 -12.66
CA GLY A 97 -0.60 -1.70 -12.96
C GLY A 97 -0.49 -3.14 -13.47
N GLN A 98 0.36 -3.37 -14.48
CA GLN A 98 0.75 -4.72 -14.91
C GLN A 98 2.07 -5.09 -14.25
N GLY A 99 2.20 -6.36 -13.83
CA GLY A 99 3.48 -6.88 -13.37
C GLY A 99 3.69 -8.32 -13.78
N SER A 100 4.90 -8.80 -13.58
CA SER A 100 5.27 -10.16 -13.95
C SER A 100 6.12 -10.77 -12.85
N LEU A 101 5.78 -12.00 -12.47
CA LEU A 101 6.63 -12.86 -11.67
C LEU A 101 7.39 -13.75 -12.65
N GLN A 102 8.72 -13.66 -12.67
CA GLN A 102 9.54 -14.51 -13.54
C GLN A 102 10.41 -15.43 -12.71
N PHE A 103 10.45 -16.69 -13.11
CA PHE A 103 11.23 -17.75 -12.48
C PHE A 103 12.45 -18.01 -13.37
N SER A 104 13.64 -17.84 -12.81
CA SER A 104 14.89 -18.11 -13.52
C SER A 104 15.76 -19.05 -12.72
N SER A 105 16.22 -20.12 -13.37
CA SER A 105 17.42 -20.85 -12.95
C SER A 105 18.62 -20.30 -13.73
N GLU A 106 19.84 -20.62 -13.29
CA GLU A 106 21.09 -20.18 -13.94
C GLU A 106 21.26 -20.60 -15.42
N SER A 107 20.36 -21.42 -15.98
CA SER A 107 20.45 -21.87 -17.37
C SER A 107 19.19 -21.71 -18.22
N ASP A 108 17.99 -21.52 -17.66
CA ASP A 108 16.76 -21.35 -18.44
C ASP A 108 15.80 -20.36 -17.77
N CYS A 109 15.38 -19.34 -18.53
CA CYS A 109 14.25 -18.49 -18.12
C CYS A 109 12.96 -19.29 -18.36
N ILE A 110 12.30 -19.69 -17.28
CA ILE A 110 10.94 -20.23 -17.37
C ILE A 110 10.03 -19.06 -17.77
N SER A 111 9.04 -19.33 -18.62
CA SER A 111 8.14 -18.33 -19.19
C SER A 111 7.60 -17.39 -18.11
N PRO A 112 7.59 -16.06 -18.34
CA PRO A 112 7.09 -15.11 -17.35
C PRO A 112 5.63 -15.40 -17.03
N LEU A 113 5.32 -15.63 -15.76
CA LEU A 113 3.94 -15.62 -15.29
C LEU A 113 3.50 -14.15 -15.25
N LEU A 114 2.82 -13.76 -16.34
CA LEU A 114 2.20 -12.46 -16.47
C LEU A 114 0.94 -12.47 -15.59
N TYR A 115 1.02 -11.88 -14.41
CA TYR A 115 -0.18 -11.60 -13.64
C TYR A 115 -0.70 -10.21 -14.03
N ASN A 116 -1.91 -10.18 -14.59
CA ASN A 116 -2.69 -8.96 -14.51
C ASN A 116 -3.25 -8.97 -13.09
N SER A 117 -2.90 -7.98 -12.26
CA SER A 117 -3.68 -7.75 -11.05
C SER A 117 -5.15 -7.72 -11.49
N ARG A 118 -6.05 -8.43 -10.79
CA ARG A 118 -7.47 -8.13 -10.99
C ARG A 118 -7.54 -6.65 -10.73
N ALA A 119 -7.96 -5.89 -11.73
CA ALA A 119 -8.23 -4.49 -11.56
C ALA A 119 -9.24 -4.42 -10.40
N CYS A 120 -8.75 -4.11 -9.20
CA CYS A 120 -9.59 -3.44 -8.23
C CYS A 120 -9.96 -2.18 -9.01
N ALA A 121 -11.17 -2.17 -9.57
CA ALA A 121 -11.74 -0.91 -9.99
C ALA A 121 -11.64 -0.06 -8.73
N LEU A 122 -10.71 0.89 -8.72
CA LEU A 122 -10.89 2.05 -7.87
C LEU A 122 -12.25 2.53 -8.35
N ASP A 123 -13.29 2.24 -7.56
CA ASP A 123 -14.61 2.76 -7.84
C ASP A 123 -14.35 4.22 -8.12
N GLN A 124 -14.58 4.64 -9.37
CA GLN A 124 -14.32 6.01 -9.79
C GLN A 124 -15.45 6.85 -9.19
N THR A 125 -15.52 6.86 -7.86
CA THR A 125 -16.15 7.94 -7.15
C THR A 125 -15.39 9.18 -7.63
N PRO A 126 -16.07 10.17 -8.22
CA PRO A 126 -15.44 11.33 -8.85
C PRO A 126 -14.76 12.27 -7.82
N PHE A 127 -14.49 11.76 -6.62
CA PHE A 127 -13.78 12.41 -5.55
C PHE A 127 -12.26 12.51 -5.86
N PRO A 128 -11.60 13.59 -5.44
CA PRO A 128 -12.20 14.85 -5.00
C PRO A 128 -12.86 15.55 -6.20
N PHE A 129 -13.90 16.35 -5.96
CA PHE A 129 -14.70 16.98 -7.03
C PHE A 129 -14.00 18.14 -7.76
N CYS A 130 -12.74 18.43 -7.43
CA CYS A 130 -11.95 19.47 -8.08
C CYS A 130 -11.03 18.91 -9.17
N GLU A 131 -10.62 19.79 -10.08
CA GLU A 131 -9.62 19.49 -11.10
C GLU A 131 -8.21 19.53 -10.49
N CYS A 132 -7.65 18.34 -10.27
CA CYS A 132 -6.30 18.12 -9.77
C CYS A 132 -5.78 16.76 -10.24
N ASP A 133 -4.46 16.56 -10.17
CA ASP A 133 -3.84 15.27 -10.50
C ASP A 133 -4.09 14.25 -9.38
N LYS A 134 -5.08 13.39 -9.60
CA LYS A 134 -5.52 12.34 -8.65
C LYS A 134 -4.62 11.12 -8.64
N THR A 135 -3.67 11.03 -9.56
CA THR A 135 -2.87 9.83 -9.77
C THR A 135 -2.09 9.47 -8.50
N PRO A 136 -2.24 8.26 -7.95
CA PRO A 136 -1.41 7.80 -6.84
C PRO A 136 0.08 7.94 -7.18
N GLY A 137 0.85 8.57 -6.29
CA GLY A 137 2.28 8.82 -6.51
C GLY A 137 2.59 10.02 -7.42
N SER A 138 1.62 10.83 -7.83
CA SER A 138 1.89 12.07 -8.60
C SER A 138 2.74 13.08 -7.82
N MET A 139 2.64 13.09 -6.48
CA MET A 139 3.44 13.93 -5.59
C MET A 139 4.10 13.08 -4.49
N PRO A 140 5.11 13.57 -3.75
CA PRO A 140 5.88 12.76 -2.81
C PRO A 140 5.16 12.52 -1.47
N PHE A 141 3.84 12.45 -1.52
CA PHE A 141 2.95 12.25 -0.39
C PHE A 141 1.80 11.33 -0.78
N GLY A 142 1.29 10.57 0.17
CA GLY A 142 0.06 9.82 -0.01
C GLY A 142 -0.56 9.43 1.32
N ILE A 143 -1.79 8.92 1.25
CA ILE A 143 -2.46 8.30 2.38
C ILE A 143 -2.42 6.78 2.20
N ASP A 144 -2.13 6.05 3.26
CA ASP A 144 -2.00 4.59 3.24
C ASP A 144 -3.36 3.96 2.89
N TYR A 145 -3.30 2.85 2.16
CA TYR A 145 -4.48 2.06 1.81
C TYR A 145 -5.09 1.38 3.04
N TYR A 146 -4.24 1.12 4.03
CA TYR A 146 -4.63 0.52 5.29
C TYR A 146 -5.02 1.60 6.30
N TYR A 147 -6.08 1.33 7.04
CA TYR A 147 -6.39 2.05 8.27
C TYR A 147 -6.23 1.09 9.46
N SER A 148 -5.99 1.65 10.63
CA SER A 148 -6.05 0.91 11.89
C SER A 148 -7.26 1.33 12.71
N GLU A 149 -7.80 0.38 13.46
CA GLU A 149 -8.84 0.63 14.46
C GLU A 149 -8.31 0.25 15.85
N PRO A 150 -7.43 1.07 16.46
CA PRO A 150 -6.84 0.75 17.76
C PRO A 150 -7.85 0.69 18.91
N ALA A 151 -9.05 1.23 18.71
CA ALA A 151 -10.19 1.10 19.60
C ALA A 151 -11.46 1.23 18.78
N ASN A 152 -12.51 0.49 19.16
CA ASN A 152 -13.82 0.59 18.52
C ASN A 152 -14.22 2.07 18.44
N SER A 153 -14.58 2.54 17.24
CA SER A 153 -14.90 3.96 16.95
C SER A 153 -13.70 4.92 16.82
N LYS A 154 -12.48 4.42 16.62
CA LYS A 154 -11.32 5.25 16.30
C LYS A 154 -10.61 4.71 15.06
N PHE A 155 -10.78 5.39 13.93
CA PHE A 155 -10.21 4.99 12.64
C PHE A 155 -9.02 5.87 12.30
N CYS A 156 -7.83 5.29 12.22
CA CYS A 156 -6.59 6.00 11.97
C CYS A 156 -6.06 5.72 10.57
N PHE A 157 -5.95 6.79 9.78
CA PHE A 157 -5.36 6.78 8.45
C PHE A 157 -3.94 7.32 8.51
N THR A 158 -3.01 6.66 7.81
CA THR A 158 -1.61 7.05 7.81
C THR A 158 -1.31 7.94 6.61
N VAL A 159 -0.74 9.12 6.84
CA VAL A 159 -0.17 9.95 5.78
C VAL A 159 1.35 9.74 5.79
N LEU A 160 1.92 9.45 4.63
CA LEU A 160 3.34 9.09 4.50
C LEU A 160 4.01 9.81 3.34
N ALA A 161 5.33 9.93 3.44
CA ALA A 161 6.19 10.27 2.31
C ALA A 161 6.31 9.05 1.38
N VAL A 162 6.16 9.29 0.08
CA VAL A 162 6.36 8.27 -0.96
C VAL A 162 7.22 8.84 -2.08
N PRO A 163 7.99 8.02 -2.81
CA PRO A 163 8.62 8.48 -4.04
C PRO A 163 7.53 8.92 -5.02
N ALA A 164 7.71 10.10 -5.62
CA ALA A 164 6.86 10.51 -6.74
C ALA A 164 7.23 9.70 -7.99
N ASN A 165 6.23 9.33 -8.79
CA ASN A 165 6.42 8.58 -10.03
C ASN A 165 7.30 9.34 -11.03
N ASP A 166 7.13 10.67 -11.08
CA ASP A 166 8.01 11.58 -11.80
C ASP A 166 8.44 12.74 -10.87
N PRO A 167 9.64 12.66 -10.26
CA PRO A 167 10.18 13.71 -9.41
C PRO A 167 10.42 15.05 -10.11
N THR A 168 10.43 15.08 -11.45
CA THR A 168 10.68 16.28 -12.25
C THR A 168 9.40 17.05 -12.60
N SER A 169 8.25 16.40 -12.49
CA SER A 169 6.93 16.99 -12.72
C SER A 169 6.60 18.12 -11.73
N SER A 170 5.56 18.90 -12.02
CA SER A 170 5.07 19.93 -11.08
C SER A 170 4.60 19.33 -9.75
N CYS A 171 3.95 18.16 -9.79
CA CYS A 171 3.48 17.46 -8.59
C CYS A 171 4.60 16.73 -7.85
N GLY A 172 5.59 16.17 -8.57
CA GLY A 172 6.72 15.48 -7.97
C GLY A 172 7.65 16.38 -7.13
N LYS A 173 7.55 17.71 -7.32
CA LYS A 173 8.33 18.72 -6.61
C LYS A 173 7.65 19.29 -5.36
N ILE A 174 6.42 18.89 -5.05
CA ILE A 174 5.70 19.39 -3.89
C ILE A 174 6.40 18.94 -2.60
N THR A 175 6.52 19.84 -1.62
CA THR A 175 7.23 19.56 -0.36
C THR A 175 6.37 19.74 0.88
N THR A 176 5.10 20.13 0.72
CA THR A 176 4.15 20.41 1.79
C THR A 176 2.78 19.81 1.51
N VAL A 177 2.15 19.28 2.57
CA VAL A 177 0.75 18.85 2.57
C VAL A 177 -0.09 19.94 3.22
N LYS A 178 -1.06 20.47 2.48
CA LYS A 178 -1.98 21.53 2.91
C LYS A 178 -3.20 20.99 3.67
N LYS A 179 -3.76 19.88 3.18
CA LYS A 179 -4.97 19.26 3.72
C LYS A 179 -5.08 17.82 3.27
N VAL A 180 -5.93 17.07 3.97
CA VAL A 180 -6.47 15.79 3.49
C VAL A 180 -7.98 15.91 3.45
N GLU A 181 -8.59 15.44 2.36
CA GLU A 181 -10.04 15.32 2.24
C GLU A 181 -10.43 13.85 2.20
N PHE A 182 -11.53 13.50 2.86
CA PHE A 182 -12.11 12.16 2.90
C PHE A 182 -13.52 12.20 2.28
N TYR A 183 -13.87 11.14 1.56
CA TYR A 183 -15.19 10.95 0.97
C TYR A 183 -16.13 10.27 1.97
N ILE A 184 -16.66 11.09 2.87
CA ILE A 184 -17.48 10.68 4.02
C ILE A 184 -18.90 11.21 3.82
N GLN A 185 -19.90 10.38 4.08
CA GLN A 185 -21.30 10.72 3.93
C GLN A 185 -21.67 11.97 4.75
N ASP A 186 -22.32 12.94 4.09
CA ASP A 186 -22.75 14.20 4.73
C ASP A 186 -23.73 13.95 5.89
N ALA A 187 -24.53 12.89 5.77
CA ALA A 187 -25.53 12.49 6.75
C ALA A 187 -24.92 12.08 8.10
N VAL A 188 -23.68 11.57 8.12
CA VAL A 188 -23.00 11.12 9.34
C VAL A 188 -22.21 12.23 10.03
N ARG A 189 -22.34 13.50 9.60
CA ARG A 189 -21.67 14.68 10.19
C ARG A 189 -21.61 14.68 11.72
N ARG A 190 -22.72 14.31 12.37
CA ARG A 190 -22.88 14.33 13.84
C ARG A 190 -22.26 13.13 14.54
N GLN A 191 -21.88 12.09 13.80
CA GLN A 191 -21.24 10.89 14.33
C GLN A 191 -19.73 11.06 14.48
N ILE A 192 -19.11 12.01 13.75
CA ILE A 192 -17.70 12.37 13.95
C ILE A 192 -17.58 13.28 15.18
N LYS A 193 -16.99 12.76 16.26
CA LYS A 193 -16.80 13.46 17.52
C LYS A 193 -15.59 14.38 17.48
N SER A 194 -14.46 13.86 17.00
CA SER A 194 -13.21 14.62 16.90
C SER A 194 -12.26 13.95 15.90
N VAL A 195 -11.26 14.71 15.46
CA VAL A 195 -10.13 14.19 14.69
C VAL A 195 -8.85 14.57 15.41
N VAL A 196 -7.96 13.61 15.61
CA VAL A 196 -6.70 13.80 16.32
C VAL A 196 -5.52 13.28 15.54
N ASP A 197 -4.34 13.81 15.80
CA ASP A 197 -3.09 13.24 15.30
C ASP A 197 -2.56 12.10 16.18
N LYS A 198 -1.38 11.57 15.82
CA LYS A 198 -0.69 10.52 16.58
C LYS A 198 -0.43 10.88 18.06
N SER A 199 -0.24 12.17 18.37
CA SER A 199 -0.03 12.65 19.74
C SER A 199 -1.32 12.86 20.52
N GLY A 200 -2.48 12.66 19.89
CA GLY A 200 -3.80 12.94 20.47
C GLY A 200 -4.21 14.42 20.36
N LYS A 201 -3.41 15.26 19.69
CA LYS A 201 -3.76 16.67 19.46
C LYS A 201 -4.90 16.76 18.46
N THR A 202 -5.93 17.54 18.79
CA THR A 202 -7.06 17.80 17.89
C THR A 202 -6.61 18.52 16.62
N LEU A 203 -6.97 17.94 15.48
CA LEU A 203 -6.81 18.54 14.17
C LEU A 203 -8.07 19.33 13.80
N ARG A 204 -7.87 20.46 13.12
CA ARG A 204 -8.99 21.28 12.65
C ARG A 204 -9.66 20.59 11.47
N THR A 205 -10.99 20.60 11.49
CA THR A 205 -11.81 19.97 10.46
C THR A 205 -12.86 20.93 9.93
N SER A 206 -13.36 20.62 8.74
CA SER A 206 -14.49 21.31 8.11
C SER A 206 -15.15 20.37 7.12
N TRP A 207 -16.33 20.74 6.62
CA TRP A 207 -17.02 19.99 5.59
C TRP A 207 -17.10 20.81 4.30
N GLY A 208 -17.25 20.12 3.16
CA GLY A 208 -17.64 20.71 1.88
C GLY A 208 -19.05 21.28 1.91
N ALA A 209 -19.58 21.63 0.73
CA ALA A 209 -20.97 22.04 0.63
C ALA A 209 -21.88 20.88 1.06
N SER A 210 -23.09 21.19 1.51
CA SER A 210 -24.02 20.15 1.93
C SER A 210 -24.35 19.25 0.74
N GLY A 211 -24.29 17.94 0.96
CA GLY A 211 -24.44 16.92 -0.09
C GLY A 211 -23.14 16.54 -0.83
N ASP A 212 -22.03 17.27 -0.67
CA ASP A 212 -20.76 16.94 -1.35
C ASP A 212 -20.05 15.71 -0.76
N ASN A 213 -20.51 15.17 0.36
CA ASN A 213 -19.86 14.07 1.08
C ASN A 213 -18.33 14.27 1.28
N THR A 214 -17.91 15.52 1.49
CA THR A 214 -16.49 15.89 1.57
C THR A 214 -16.15 16.35 2.98
N PHE A 215 -15.35 15.56 3.68
CA PHE A 215 -14.83 15.90 5.00
C PHE A 215 -13.36 16.31 4.91
N LYS A 216 -13.00 17.46 5.46
CA LYS A 216 -11.68 18.09 5.28
C LYS A 216 -10.95 18.19 6.60
N VAL A 217 -9.69 17.75 6.62
CA VAL A 217 -8.73 17.98 7.71
C VAL A 217 -7.75 19.03 7.24
N THR A 218 -7.87 20.24 7.78
CA THR A 218 -7.16 21.44 7.29
C THR A 218 -7.12 22.54 8.35
N PRO A 219 -6.04 23.34 8.41
CA PRO A 219 -4.79 23.21 7.66
C PRO A 219 -3.91 22.11 8.23
N LEU A 220 -3.30 21.36 7.34
CA LEU A 220 -2.11 20.55 7.58
C LEU A 220 -0.93 21.37 7.05
N SER A 221 0.23 21.28 7.71
CA SER A 221 1.46 21.94 7.28
C SER A 221 2.63 20.96 7.40
N TRP A 222 2.34 19.70 7.04
CA TRP A 222 3.31 18.62 7.14
C TRP A 222 4.24 18.68 5.95
N THR A 223 5.54 18.59 6.23
CA THR A 223 6.58 18.72 5.22
C THR A 223 7.11 17.35 4.81
N LEU A 224 7.75 17.28 3.64
CA LEU A 224 8.41 16.06 3.18
C LEU A 224 9.45 15.54 4.18
N PRO A 225 10.36 16.36 4.75
CA PRO A 225 11.28 15.89 5.79
C PRO A 225 10.58 15.32 7.02
N GLN A 226 9.47 15.93 7.45
CA GLN A 226 8.69 15.44 8.59
C GLN A 226 8.09 14.06 8.31
N LEU A 227 7.49 13.88 7.15
CA LEU A 227 6.83 12.63 6.75
C LEU A 227 7.83 11.52 6.39
N THR A 228 9.02 11.86 5.90
CA THR A 228 10.14 10.92 5.70
C THR A 228 10.71 10.45 7.04
N ALA A 229 10.80 11.32 8.04
CA ALA A 229 11.28 10.96 9.36
C ALA A 229 10.29 10.05 10.10
N ALA A 230 8.99 10.36 10.03
CA ALA A 230 7.94 9.50 10.56
C ALA A 230 6.59 9.77 9.88
N PRO A 231 5.84 8.71 9.52
CA PRO A 231 4.47 8.85 9.05
C PRO A 231 3.58 9.59 10.08
N GLN A 232 2.65 10.40 9.58
CA GLN A 232 1.66 11.09 10.40
C GLN A 232 0.34 10.30 10.41
N LEU A 233 -0.45 10.46 11.46
CA LEU A 233 -1.76 9.83 11.58
C LEU A 233 -2.86 10.88 11.59
N ILE A 234 -3.98 10.56 10.93
CA ILE A 234 -5.27 11.23 11.08
C ILE A 234 -6.23 10.20 11.65
N CYS A 235 -6.59 10.36 12.92
CA CYS A 235 -7.52 9.47 13.60
C CYS A 235 -8.89 10.14 13.74
N ILE A 236 -9.89 9.58 13.06
CA ILE A 236 -11.30 9.99 13.15
C ILE A 236 -11.95 9.21 14.29
N ILE A 237 -12.44 9.93 15.30
CA ILE A 237 -13.14 9.35 16.46
C ILE A 237 -14.64 9.53 16.25
N THR A 238 -15.38 8.45 16.33
CA THR A 238 -16.84 8.43 16.14
C THR A 238 -17.61 8.14 17.42
N THR A 239 -18.93 8.24 17.36
CA THR A 239 -19.86 7.88 18.44
C THR A 239 -20.44 6.48 18.26
N GLY A 240 -19.65 5.50 17.82
CA GLY A 240 -20.11 4.12 17.61
C GLY A 240 -20.37 3.70 16.16
N ALA A 241 -20.00 4.54 15.19
CA ALA A 241 -20.17 4.22 13.77
C ALA A 241 -19.01 3.36 13.27
N GLU A 242 -19.31 2.37 12.43
CA GLU A 242 -18.31 1.61 11.68
C GLU A 242 -17.77 2.44 10.50
N LEU A 243 -16.59 2.08 10.00
CA LEU A 243 -15.98 2.84 8.90
C LEU A 243 -16.81 2.77 7.60
N SER A 244 -17.42 1.60 7.34
CA SER A 244 -18.34 1.34 6.23
C SER A 244 -19.56 2.25 6.24
N ASP A 245 -20.06 2.61 7.43
CA ASP A 245 -21.19 3.52 7.60
C ASP A 245 -20.79 4.98 7.39
N LEU A 246 -19.54 5.33 7.67
CA LEU A 246 -19.03 6.69 7.49
C LEU A 246 -18.75 6.99 6.02
N CYS A 247 -18.06 6.07 5.35
CA CYS A 247 -17.49 6.32 4.03
C CYS A 247 -18.44 5.94 2.90
N VAL A 248 -18.28 6.59 1.76
CA VAL A 248 -19.08 6.32 0.57
C VAL A 248 -18.44 5.19 -0.24
N GLY A 249 -19.19 4.15 -0.58
CA GLY A 249 -18.72 3.07 -1.46
C GLY A 249 -17.97 1.93 -0.75
N GLY A 250 -18.22 1.72 0.55
CA GLY A 250 -17.65 0.61 1.33
C GLY A 250 -16.24 0.87 1.87
N GLY A 251 -15.37 1.54 1.12
CA GLY A 251 -14.03 1.97 1.57
C GLY A 251 -13.92 3.49 1.73
N CYS A 252 -12.97 3.97 2.54
CA CYS A 252 -12.74 5.40 2.69
C CYS A 252 -11.79 5.94 1.63
N THR A 253 -12.35 6.60 0.62
CA THR A 253 -11.56 7.40 -0.32
C THR A 253 -11.03 8.66 0.36
N ALA A 254 -9.74 8.92 0.20
CA ALA A 254 -9.10 10.10 0.72
C ALA A 254 -8.04 10.65 -0.25
N SER A 255 -7.89 11.97 -0.23
CA SER A 255 -7.01 12.72 -1.13
C SER A 255 -6.13 13.67 -0.35
N VAL A 256 -4.83 13.60 -0.58
CA VAL A 256 -3.85 14.51 0.03
C VAL A 256 -3.63 15.68 -0.92
N PHE A 257 -3.68 16.92 -0.45
CA PHE A 257 -3.54 18.10 -1.31
C PHE A 257 -2.28 18.90 -1.02
N ASP A 258 -1.71 19.44 -2.10
CA ASP A 258 -0.70 20.49 -2.05
C ASP A 258 -1.31 21.87 -1.76
N ASP A 259 -0.45 22.88 -1.60
CA ASP A 259 -0.87 24.25 -1.31
C ASP A 259 -1.67 24.91 -2.44
N ALA A 260 -1.33 24.61 -3.71
CA ALA A 260 -2.03 25.11 -4.89
C ALA A 260 -3.30 24.32 -5.23
N GLN A 261 -3.52 23.18 -4.57
CA GLN A 261 -4.63 22.25 -4.82
C GLN A 261 -4.68 21.74 -6.26
N LYS A 262 -3.51 21.58 -6.88
CA LYS A 262 -3.34 21.05 -8.24
C LYS A 262 -2.90 19.59 -8.24
N CYS A 263 -2.34 19.11 -7.13
CA CYS A 263 -1.90 17.74 -6.95
C CYS A 263 -2.72 17.14 -5.80
N CYS A 264 -3.37 16.01 -6.07
CA CYS A 264 -4.33 15.41 -5.14
C CYS A 264 -4.33 13.88 -5.20
N PRO A 265 -3.16 13.20 -5.05
CA PRO A 265 -3.12 11.75 -5.09
C PRO A 265 -4.18 11.17 -4.16
N THR A 266 -5.02 10.32 -4.74
CA THR A 266 -6.24 9.81 -4.10
C THR A 266 -6.16 8.30 -3.95
N SER A 267 -6.57 7.79 -2.80
CA SER A 267 -6.66 6.35 -2.56
C SER A 267 -7.88 6.02 -1.72
N THR A 268 -8.49 4.87 -2.00
CA THR A 268 -9.56 4.28 -1.20
C THR A 268 -8.97 3.26 -0.25
N SER A 269 -9.35 3.30 1.03
CA SER A 269 -8.90 2.29 1.98
C SER A 269 -9.51 0.92 1.67
N GLN A 270 -8.88 -0.16 2.16
CA GLN A 270 -9.58 -1.44 2.26
C GLN A 270 -10.77 -1.36 3.23
N LEU A 271 -11.64 -2.37 3.13
CA LEU A 271 -12.83 -2.53 3.94
C LEU A 271 -12.53 -2.98 5.38
N GLU A 272 -11.39 -3.63 5.61
CA GLU A 272 -11.05 -4.22 6.92
C GLU A 272 -9.85 -3.50 7.57
N PRO A 273 -9.84 -3.34 8.91
CA PRO A 273 -8.72 -2.72 9.61
C PRO A 273 -7.50 -3.64 9.64
N VAL A 274 -6.29 -3.06 9.61
CA VAL A 274 -5.07 -3.82 9.92
C VAL A 274 -4.95 -4.01 11.43
N VAL A 275 -4.92 -5.26 11.88
CA VAL A 275 -4.61 -5.62 13.26
C VAL A 275 -3.13 -5.36 13.52
N PRO A 276 -2.74 -4.55 14.53
CA PRO A 276 -1.35 -4.15 14.76
C PRO A 276 -0.35 -5.28 15.01
N ASP A 277 -0.79 -6.48 15.39
CA ASP A 277 0.07 -7.56 15.86
C ASP A 277 0.61 -8.51 14.77
N ASP A 278 0.03 -8.52 13.57
CA ASP A 278 0.44 -9.48 12.53
C ASP A 278 1.46 -8.92 11.52
N ALA A 279 1.75 -7.61 11.57
CA ALA A 279 2.59 -6.97 10.57
C ALA A 279 4.10 -7.00 10.86
N PHE A 280 4.53 -7.25 12.10
CA PHE A 280 5.95 -7.12 12.48
C PHE A 280 6.36 -7.97 13.70
N LYS A 281 6.13 -9.28 13.69
CA LYS A 281 7.05 -10.15 14.43
C LYS A 281 8.28 -10.38 13.55
N PRO A 282 9.44 -9.76 13.83
CA PRO A 282 10.68 -10.26 13.26
C PRO A 282 10.79 -11.72 13.70
N PHE A 283 10.85 -12.63 12.74
CA PHE A 283 11.30 -13.98 13.02
C PHE A 283 12.73 -13.85 13.54
N ALA A 284 12.88 -14.10 14.84
CA ALA A 284 14.17 -14.27 15.50
C ALA A 284 14.65 -15.71 15.31
#